data_AF-A0A917ZAP6-F1
#
_entry.id   AF-A0A917ZAP6-F1
#
_cell.length_a   1.000
_cell.length_b   1.000
_cell.length_c   1.000
_cell.angle_alpha   90.00
_cell.angle_beta   90.00
_cell.angle_gamma   90.00
#
_symmetry.space_group_name_H-M   'P 1'
#
loop_
_entity.id
_entity.type
_entity.pdbx_description
1 polymer ?
#
loop_
_entity_poly.entity_id
_entity_poly.type
_entity_poly.pdbx_seq_one_letter_code
_entity_poly.pdbx_strand_id
1 'polypeptide(L)'
;MSEHHDAALTVASLQMAVVARGGDVDGVIFHSDRGSEYTAARYQAECRKHGVVQSMGRVGCALDNAASEAFNSTLKVEFVHRQRFRTRAEARLKIATWIADFCNSKRRHSASGALPPVTFERQMIEKRQAPTVLLRTAVA
;
A
#
# COMPACT_ATOMS: atom_id res chain seq x y z
N MET A 1 -7.25 -14.14 -9.60
CA MET A 1 -6.03 -13.36 -9.88
C MET A 1 -5.22 -14.08 -10.93
N SER A 2 -4.59 -13.37 -11.87
CA SER A 2 -3.71 -13.98 -12.89
C SER A 2 -2.52 -14.72 -12.25
N GLU A 3 -2.00 -15.71 -12.96
CA GLU A 3 -0.79 -16.46 -12.59
C GLU A 3 0.48 -15.85 -13.17
N HIS A 4 0.34 -14.86 -14.05
CA HIS A 4 1.42 -14.15 -14.73
C HIS A 4 1.57 -12.72 -14.22
N HIS A 5 2.76 -12.14 -14.44
CA HIS A 5 3.01 -10.73 -14.22
C HIS A 5 2.36 -9.94 -15.34
N ASP A 6 1.12 -9.51 -15.11
CA ASP A 6 0.31 -8.79 -16.08
C ASP A 6 -0.62 -7.78 -15.40
N ALA A 7 -1.19 -6.87 -16.19
CA ALA A 7 -2.20 -5.95 -15.66
C ALA A 7 -3.49 -6.58 -15.08
N ALA A 8 -3.80 -7.87 -15.32
CA ALA A 8 -4.98 -8.51 -14.73
C ALA A 8 -4.68 -8.89 -13.27
N LEU A 9 -3.43 -9.28 -12.99
CA LEU A 9 -2.93 -9.42 -11.64
C LEU A 9 -3.01 -8.10 -10.87
N THR A 10 -2.50 -7.00 -11.44
CA THR A 10 -2.49 -5.71 -10.74
C THR A 10 -3.88 -5.12 -10.56
N VAL A 11 -4.79 -5.27 -11.53
CA VAL A 11 -6.20 -4.89 -11.38
C VAL A 11 -6.84 -5.64 -10.22
N ALA A 12 -6.64 -6.95 -10.11
CA ALA A 12 -7.19 -7.72 -9.00
C ALA A 12 -6.60 -7.29 -7.65
N SER A 13 -5.31 -6.95 -7.58
CA SER A 13 -4.69 -6.39 -6.38
C SER A 13 -5.27 -5.03 -5.99
N LEU A 14 -5.53 -4.15 -6.95
CA LEU A 14 -6.19 -2.86 -6.70
C LEU A 14 -7.61 -3.06 -6.15
N GLN A 15 -8.39 -3.96 -6.75
CA GLN A 15 -9.73 -4.30 -6.26
C GLN A 15 -9.72 -4.82 -4.82
N MET A 16 -8.77 -5.70 -4.49
CA MET A 16 -8.59 -6.17 -3.11
C MET A 16 -8.24 -5.03 -2.16
N ALA A 17 -7.37 -4.09 -2.57
CA ALA A 17 -7.02 -2.93 -1.77
C ALA A 17 -8.23 -2.02 -1.52
N VAL A 18 -9.04 -1.74 -2.56
CA VAL A 18 -10.29 -0.96 -2.43
C VAL A 18 -11.20 -1.58 -1.38
N VAL A 19 -11.46 -2.89 -1.47
CA VAL A 19 -12.30 -3.61 -0.51
C VAL A 19 -11.72 -3.55 0.90
N ALA A 20 -10.41 -3.79 1.05
CA ALA A 20 -9.73 -3.73 2.34
C ALA A 20 -9.77 -2.33 2.99
N ARG A 21 -9.97 -1.28 2.20
CA ARG A 21 -10.12 0.11 2.65
C ARG A 21 -11.56 0.55 2.85
N GLY A 22 -12.53 -0.37 2.76
CA GLY A 22 -13.94 -0.08 2.97
C GLY A 22 -14.65 0.49 1.74
N GLY A 23 -14.03 0.46 0.57
CA GLY A 23 -14.62 0.90 -0.70
C GLY A 23 -14.49 2.39 -1.00
N ASP A 24 -14.24 3.23 -0.01
CA ASP A 24 -14.02 4.66 -0.18
C ASP A 24 -12.52 4.96 -0.34
N VAL A 25 -12.11 5.16 -1.60
CA VAL A 25 -10.73 5.49 -1.97
C VAL A 25 -10.65 6.65 -2.97
N ASP A 26 -11.72 7.43 -3.09
CA ASP A 26 -11.74 8.56 -4.00
C ASP A 26 -10.64 9.57 -3.63
N GLY A 27 -9.90 10.03 -4.64
CA GLY A 27 -8.75 10.91 -4.45
C GLY A 27 -7.51 10.27 -3.85
N VAL A 28 -7.51 8.96 -3.53
CA VAL A 28 -6.29 8.25 -3.09
C VAL A 28 -5.28 8.24 -4.22
N ILE A 29 -4.03 8.58 -3.90
CA ILE A 29 -2.93 8.54 -4.86
C ILE A 29 -2.32 7.14 -4.88
N PHE A 30 -2.37 6.49 -6.04
CA PHE A 30 -1.60 5.29 -6.31
C PHE A 30 -0.30 5.68 -7.03
N HIS A 31 0.83 5.58 -6.34
CA HIS A 31 2.15 5.85 -6.91
C HIS A 31 2.84 4.54 -7.31
N SER A 32 3.32 4.44 -8.56
CA SER A 32 4.06 3.29 -9.06
C SER A 32 5.26 3.71 -9.93
N ASP A 33 6.08 2.74 -10.30
CA ASP A 33 6.94 2.90 -11.47
C ASP A 33 6.12 2.92 -12.77
N ARG A 34 6.80 2.94 -13.92
CA ARG A 34 6.19 2.91 -15.26
C ARG A 34 6.04 1.49 -15.83
N GLY A 35 5.85 0.48 -14.98
CA GLY A 35 5.56 -0.88 -15.42
C GLY A 35 4.42 -0.94 -16.46
N SER A 36 4.55 -1.85 -17.43
CA SER A 36 3.55 -2.04 -18.49
C SER A 36 2.16 -2.35 -17.94
N GLU A 37 2.12 -3.00 -16.77
CA GLU A 37 0.93 -3.39 -16.05
C GLU A 37 0.19 -2.20 -15.40
N TYR A 38 0.91 -1.16 -15.00
CA TYR A 38 0.32 0.06 -14.41
C TYR A 38 -0.04 1.10 -15.47
N THR A 39 0.62 1.04 -16.63
CA THR A 39 0.34 1.88 -17.79
C THR A 39 -0.74 1.31 -18.71
N ALA A 40 -1.09 0.02 -18.57
CA ALA A 40 -2.13 -0.62 -19.37
C ALA A 40 -3.51 0.04 -19.21
N ALA A 41 -4.25 0.16 -20.33
CA ALA A 41 -5.57 0.79 -20.36
C ALA A 41 -6.56 0.18 -19.35
N ARG A 42 -6.51 -1.14 -19.14
CA ARG A 42 -7.36 -1.83 -18.15
C ARG A 42 -7.07 -1.41 -16.71
N TYR A 43 -5.81 -1.14 -16.37
CA TYR A 43 -5.45 -0.67 -15.04
C TYR A 43 -5.91 0.77 -14.82
N GLN A 44 -5.68 1.63 -15.82
CA GLN A 44 -6.17 3.01 -15.77
C GLN A 44 -7.71 3.09 -15.67
N ALA A 45 -8.42 2.19 -16.35
CA ALA A 45 -9.87 2.11 -16.26
C ALA A 45 -10.35 1.74 -14.85
N GLU A 46 -9.67 0.78 -14.21
CA GLU A 46 -9.99 0.41 -12.83
C GLU A 46 -9.67 1.55 -11.84
N CYS A 47 -8.55 2.28 -12.01
CA CYS A 47 -8.27 3.47 -11.21
C CYS A 47 -9.38 4.52 -11.34
N ARG A 48 -9.78 4.86 -12.57
CA ARG A 48 -10.87 5.81 -12.83
C ARG A 48 -12.19 5.38 -12.19
N LYS A 49 -12.51 4.09 -12.22
CA LYS A 49 -13.73 3.53 -11.64
C LYS A 49 -13.84 3.80 -10.13
N HIS A 50 -12.73 3.78 -9.40
CA HIS A 50 -12.69 3.98 -7.96
C HIS A 50 -12.22 5.39 -7.54
N GLY A 51 -12.02 6.31 -8.49
CA GLY A 51 -11.51 7.65 -8.18
C GLY A 51 -10.04 7.71 -7.74
N VAL A 52 -9.27 6.64 -7.99
CA VAL A 52 -7.85 6.57 -7.63
C VAL A 52 -7.01 7.40 -8.61
N VAL A 53 -6.21 8.31 -8.07
CA VAL A 53 -5.32 9.18 -8.84
C VAL A 53 -4.00 8.46 -9.08
N GLN A 54 -3.69 8.14 -10.33
CA GLN A 54 -2.40 7.55 -10.67
C GLN A 54 -1.28 8.59 -10.66
N SER A 55 -0.18 8.24 -10.02
CA SER A 55 1.09 8.97 -10.03
C SER A 55 2.20 8.00 -10.42
N MET A 56 3.17 8.44 -11.21
CA MET A 56 4.26 7.57 -11.67
C MET A 56 5.62 8.22 -11.50
N GLY A 57 6.63 7.41 -11.18
CA GLY A 57 8.01 7.85 -11.10
C GLY A 57 8.54 8.45 -12.41
N ARG A 58 9.51 9.37 -12.28
CA ARG A 58 10.18 10.05 -13.39
C ARG A 58 10.98 9.06 -14.24
N VAL A 59 11.19 9.41 -15.51
CA VAL A 59 11.98 8.54 -16.41
C VAL A 59 13.41 8.54 -15.89
N GLY A 60 14.02 7.37 -15.72
CA GLY A 60 15.40 7.24 -15.27
C GLY A 60 15.63 7.51 -13.79
N CYS A 61 14.59 7.63 -12.96
CA CYS A 61 14.72 7.81 -11.51
C CYS A 61 14.23 6.56 -10.77
N ALA A 62 15.14 5.66 -10.40
CA ALA A 62 14.81 4.48 -9.60
C ALA A 62 14.35 4.83 -8.17
N LEU A 63 14.72 6.01 -7.67
CA LEU A 63 14.40 6.44 -6.31
C LEU A 63 12.90 6.64 -6.06
N ASP A 64 12.13 6.94 -7.11
CA ASP A 64 10.69 7.18 -6.98
C ASP A 64 9.93 5.88 -6.58
N ASN A 65 10.50 4.69 -6.85
CA ASN A 65 9.96 3.40 -6.43
C ASN A 65 10.62 2.81 -5.17
N ALA A 66 11.56 3.54 -4.54
CA ALA A 66 12.39 3.01 -3.46
C ALA A 66 11.59 2.49 -2.25
N ALA A 67 10.42 3.09 -1.95
CA ALA A 67 9.57 2.64 -0.86
C ALA A 67 9.02 1.21 -1.10
N SER A 68 8.52 0.95 -2.31
CA SER A 68 8.03 -0.38 -2.72
C SER A 68 9.17 -1.40 -2.74
N GLU A 69 10.35 -1.01 -3.22
CA GLU A 69 11.53 -1.87 -3.25
C GLU A 69 12.05 -2.21 -1.85
N ALA A 70 12.07 -1.24 -0.94
CA ALA A 70 12.43 -1.44 0.45
C ALA A 70 11.47 -2.41 1.16
N PHE A 71 10.16 -2.29 0.90
CA PHE A 71 9.18 -3.26 1.39
C PHE A 71 9.45 -4.67 0.83
N ASN A 72 9.64 -4.80 -0.49
CA ASN A 72 9.90 -6.09 -1.13
C ASN A 72 11.19 -6.73 -0.60
N SER A 73 12.24 -5.94 -0.38
CA SER A 73 13.49 -6.39 0.25
C SER A 73 13.24 -6.92 1.66
N THR A 74 12.50 -6.15 2.48
CA THR A 74 12.11 -6.54 3.84
C THR A 74 11.34 -7.85 3.86
N LEU A 75 10.28 -7.97 3.05
CA LEU A 75 9.48 -9.20 2.94
C LEU A 75 10.36 -10.41 2.56
N LYS A 76 11.29 -10.22 1.61
CA LYS A 76 12.17 -11.29 1.14
C LYS A 76 13.11 -11.77 2.25
N VAL A 77 13.81 -10.84 2.88
CA VAL A 77 14.82 -11.13 3.91
C VAL A 77 14.19 -11.67 5.18
N GLU A 78 13.15 -11.02 5.69
CA GLU A 78 12.55 -11.37 6.97
C GLU A 78 11.66 -12.62 6.89
N PHE A 79 11.03 -12.88 5.73
CA PHE A 79 10.07 -13.96 5.59
C PHE A 79 10.41 -14.95 4.46
N VAL A 80 10.38 -14.52 3.20
CA VAL A 80 10.40 -15.44 2.04
C VAL A 80 11.63 -16.35 2.03
N HIS A 81 12.83 -15.80 2.26
CA HIS A 81 14.08 -16.58 2.23
C HIS A 81 14.18 -17.62 3.36
N ARG A 82 13.35 -17.50 4.40
CA ARG A 82 13.32 -18.39 5.57
C ARG A 82 12.24 -19.46 5.46
N GLN A 83 11.51 -19.50 4.35
CA GLN A 83 10.36 -20.37 4.15
C GLN A 83 10.56 -21.24 2.91
N ARG A 84 9.95 -22.43 2.93
CA ARG A 84 9.69 -23.23 1.73
C ARG A 84 8.18 -23.33 1.55
N PHE A 85 7.72 -23.11 0.33
CA PHE A 85 6.31 -23.19 -0.03
C PHE A 85 6.10 -24.38 -0.94
N ARG A 86 5.12 -25.23 -0.62
CA ARG A 86 4.74 -26.37 -1.44
C ARG A 86 3.92 -25.94 -2.66
N THR A 87 3.13 -24.87 -2.51
CA THR A 87 2.23 -24.36 -3.55
C THR A 87 2.20 -22.84 -3.57
N ARG A 88 1.81 -22.25 -4.71
CA ARG A 88 1.56 -20.80 -4.81
C ARG A 88 0.44 -20.34 -3.89
N ALA A 89 -0.61 -21.15 -3.71
CA ALA A 89 -1.71 -20.85 -2.80
C ALA A 89 -1.23 -20.74 -1.34
N GLU A 90 -0.39 -21.68 -0.92
CA GLU A 90 0.25 -21.63 0.40
C GLU A 90 1.12 -20.38 0.56
N ALA A 91 1.94 -20.06 -0.45
CA ALA A 91 2.76 -18.85 -0.43
C ALA A 91 1.92 -17.58 -0.29
N ARG A 92 0.83 -17.46 -1.06
CA ARG A 92 -0.10 -16.32 -0.99
C ARG A 92 -0.69 -16.18 0.41
N LEU A 93 -1.21 -17.26 0.98
CA LEU A 93 -1.78 -17.24 2.33
C LEU A 93 -0.74 -16.83 3.37
N LYS A 94 0.41 -17.50 3.40
CA LYS A 94 1.48 -17.24 4.38
C LYS A 94 2.02 -15.81 4.28
N ILE A 95 2.21 -15.29 3.07
CA ILE A 95 2.65 -13.91 2.86
C ILE A 95 1.57 -12.92 3.31
N ALA A 96 0.31 -13.14 2.95
CA ALA A 96 -0.79 -12.27 3.39
C ALA A 96 -0.93 -12.26 4.93
N THR A 97 -0.82 -13.43 5.57
CA THR A 97 -0.80 -13.55 7.04
C THR A 97 0.39 -12.81 7.64
N TRP A 98 1.60 -12.94 7.08
CA TRP A 98 2.76 -12.20 7.57
C TRP A 98 2.57 -10.68 7.44
N ILE A 99 1.97 -10.21 6.33
CA ILE A 99 1.66 -8.79 6.14
C ILE A 99 0.67 -8.30 7.21
N ALA A 100 -0.44 -9.01 7.42
CA ALA A 100 -1.49 -8.60 8.35
C ALA A 100 -1.06 -8.71 9.83
N ASP A 101 -0.55 -9.88 10.23
CA ASP A 101 -0.36 -10.24 11.64
C ASP A 101 0.99 -9.83 12.20
N PHE A 102 1.93 -9.42 11.34
CA PHE A 102 3.24 -8.97 11.74
C PHE A 102 3.63 -7.64 11.11
N CYS A 103 3.73 -7.54 9.78
CA CYS A 103 4.25 -6.34 9.13
C CYS A 103 3.41 -5.09 9.48
N ASN A 104 2.09 -5.16 9.34
CA ASN A 104 1.21 -4.02 9.56
C ASN A 104 0.93 -3.78 11.05
N SER A 105 0.84 -4.83 11.85
CA SER A 105 0.34 -4.76 13.24
C SER A 105 1.43 -4.72 14.31
N LYS A 106 2.65 -5.19 14.04
CA LYS A 106 3.69 -5.37 15.08
C LYS A 106 5.06 -4.83 14.68
N ARG A 107 5.43 -4.92 13.41
CA ARG A 107 6.77 -4.54 12.94
C ARG A 107 6.98 -3.04 13.13
N ARG A 108 8.12 -2.65 13.70
CA ARG A 108 8.47 -1.23 13.93
C ARG A 108 9.13 -0.66 12.69
N HIS A 109 8.75 0.55 12.28
CA HIS A 109 9.35 1.24 11.13
C HIS A 109 10.02 2.53 11.58
N SER A 110 11.26 2.78 11.15
CA SER A 110 11.99 3.99 11.52
C SER A 110 11.28 5.26 11.05
N ALA A 111 10.73 5.24 9.83
CA ALA A 111 9.96 6.35 9.26
C ALA A 111 8.68 6.71 10.02
N SER A 112 8.14 5.81 10.85
CA SER A 112 6.94 6.03 11.66
C SER A 112 7.25 6.27 13.14
N GLY A 113 8.49 6.66 13.50
CA GLY A 113 8.89 6.81 14.90
C GLY A 113 8.92 5.47 15.65
N ALA A 114 9.24 4.39 14.93
CA ALA A 114 9.25 3.02 15.44
C ALA A 114 7.88 2.47 15.88
N LEU A 115 6.80 3.00 15.32
CA LEU A 115 5.43 2.49 15.47
C LEU A 115 5.07 1.49 14.36
N PRO A 116 4.18 0.52 14.63
CA PRO A 116 3.58 -0.29 13.58
C PRO A 116 2.73 0.54 12.61
N PRO A 117 2.66 0.16 11.31
CA PRO A 117 1.90 0.89 10.30
C PRO A 117 0.44 1.19 10.69
N VAL A 118 -0.29 0.20 11.23
CA VAL A 118 -1.69 0.42 11.64
C VAL A 118 -1.83 1.43 12.78
N THR A 119 -0.88 1.43 13.71
CA THR A 119 -0.87 2.38 14.84
C THR A 119 -0.53 3.77 14.35
N PHE A 120 0.47 3.89 13.48
CA PHE A 120 0.86 5.16 12.88
C PHE A 120 -0.29 5.76 12.06
N GLU A 121 -0.93 4.97 11.20
CA GLU A 121 -2.07 5.43 10.39
C GLU A 121 -3.25 5.88 11.27
N ARG A 122 -3.59 5.12 12.32
CA ARG A 122 -4.64 5.51 13.26
C ARG A 122 -4.36 6.85 13.92
N GLN A 123 -3.14 7.05 14.43
CA GLN A 123 -2.76 8.33 15.04
C GLN A 123 -2.80 9.49 14.02
N MET A 124 -2.46 9.24 12.76
CA MET A 124 -2.55 10.26 11.70
C MET A 124 -4.00 10.63 11.38
N ILE A 125 -4.90 9.66 11.35
CA ILE A 125 -6.34 9.89 11.14
C ILE A 125 -6.91 10.68 12.33
N GLU A 126 -6.64 10.26 13.56
CA GLU A 126 -7.07 10.95 14.78
C GLU A 126 -6.59 12.41 14.79
N LYS A 127 -5.32 12.68 14.42
CA LYS A 127 -4.77 14.04 14.32
C LYS A 127 -5.44 14.88 13.23
N ARG A 128 -5.84 14.28 12.11
CA ARG A 128 -6.55 15.00 11.02
C ARG A 128 -8.00 15.30 11.38
N GLN A 129 -8.62 14.46 12.22
CA GLN A 129 -10.00 14.62 12.69
C GLN A 129 -10.11 15.46 13.95
N ALA A 130 -9.01 15.67 14.68
CA ALA A 130 -8.97 16.60 15.80
C ALA A 130 -9.38 18.01 15.33
N PRO A 131 -10.38 18.65 15.96
CA PRO A 131 -10.82 19.96 15.54
C PRO A 131 -9.69 20.97 15.66
N THR A 132 -9.61 21.93 14.73
CA THR A 132 -9.01 23.25 14.96
C THR A 132 -9.82 24.01 16.04
N VAL A 133 -9.85 23.50 17.26
CA VAL A 133 -10.40 24.18 18.44
C VAL A 133 -9.21 24.62 19.24
N LEU A 134 -8.64 25.77 18.88
CA LEU A 134 -7.82 26.65 19.73
C LEU A 134 -7.41 27.88 18.90
N LEU A 135 -8.38 28.71 18.49
CA LEU A 135 -8.16 30.11 18.09
C LEU A 135 -9.47 30.93 18.12
N ARG A 136 -10.34 30.70 19.13
CA ARG A 136 -11.48 31.57 19.44
C ARG A 136 -11.80 31.59 20.95
N THR A 137 -10.81 31.96 21.76
CA THR A 137 -11.08 32.34 23.17
C THR A 137 -10.17 33.47 23.65
N ALA A 138 -9.86 34.42 22.77
CA ALA A 138 -9.11 35.62 23.12
C ALA A 138 -9.65 36.86 22.40
N VAL A 139 -10.97 37.03 22.32
CA VAL A 139 -11.65 38.33 22.25
C VAL A 139 -13.08 38.13 22.76
N ALA A 140 -13.30 38.38 24.05
CA ALA A 140 -14.58 38.77 24.64
C ALA A 140 -14.29 39.45 25.98
#